data_AF-A0A7C1TZS2-F1
#
_entry.id   AF-A0A7C1TZS2-F1
#
_cell.length_a   1.000
_cell.length_b   1.000
_cell.length_c   1.000
_cell.angle_alpha   90.00
_cell.angle_beta   90.00
_cell.angle_gamma   90.00
#
_symmetry.space_group_name_H-M   'P 1'
#
loop_
_entity.id
_entity.type
_entity.pdbx_description
1 polymer ?
#
loop_
_entity_poly.entity_id
_entity_poly.type
_entity_poly.pdbx_seq_one_letter_code
_entity_poly.pdbx_strand_id
1 'polypeptide(L)' 'QEDRFIMLGLSIRSRILVVCHCERQSGNVIRIISARKATRSERKYYGG' A
#
# COMPACT_ATOMS: atom_id res chain seq x y z
N GLN A 1 -2.07 9.91 -17.63
CA GLN A 1 -1.85 8.66 -16.88
C GLN A 1 -1.24 9.05 -15.54
N GLU A 2 -1.68 8.45 -14.43
CA GLU A 2 -1.07 8.66 -13.11
C GLU A 2 -0.33 7.38 -12.72
N ASP A 3 0.92 7.50 -12.28
CA ASP A 3 1.71 6.37 -11.81
C ASP A 3 1.08 5.79 -10.54
N ARG A 4 0.88 4.46 -10.55
CA ARG A 4 0.27 3.73 -9.43
C ARG A 4 1.32 2.86 -8.78
N PHE A 5 1.48 3.06 -7.50
CA PHE A 5 2.39 2.29 -6.65
C PHE A 5 1.58 1.40 -5.72
N ILE A 6 2.16 0.26 -5.35
CA ILE A 6 1.58 -0.67 -4.38
C ILE A 6 2.56 -0.79 -3.21
N MET A 7 2.05 -0.56 -2.01
CA MET A 7 2.77 -0.70 -0.75
C MET A 7 2.16 -1.84 0.08
N LEU A 8 3.02 -2.69 0.64
CA LEU A 8 2.66 -3.66 1.68
C LEU A 8 3.19 -3.16 3.02
N GLY A 9 2.33 -3.07 4.03
CA GLY A 9 2.69 -2.56 5.35
C GLY A 9 1.86 -3.12 6.49
N LEU A 10 2.30 -2.90 7.73
CA LEU A 10 1.54 -3.27 8.93
C LEU A 10 0.66 -2.11 9.39
N SER A 11 -0.60 -2.43 9.72
CA SER A 11 -1.46 -1.52 10.47
C SER A 11 -1.14 -1.54 11.97
N ILE A 12 -1.61 -0.54 12.71
CA ILE A 12 -1.50 -0.46 14.18
C ILE A 12 -2.11 -1.66 14.92
N ARG A 13 -3.01 -2.40 14.27
CA ARG A 13 -3.62 -3.64 14.81
C ARG A 13 -2.90 -4.91 14.33
N SER A 14 -1.65 -4.78 13.91
CA SER A 14 -0.79 -5.87 13.39
C SER A 14 -1.40 -6.64 12.22
N ARG A 15 -2.24 -5.98 11.40
CA ARG A 15 -2.77 -6.56 10.15
C ARG A 15 -1.95 -6.05 8.98
N ILE A 16 -1.51 -6.95 8.11
CA ILE A 16 -0.85 -6.60 6.85
C ILE A 16 -1.90 -5.97 5.92
N LEU A 17 -1.58 -4.79 5.39
CA LEU A 17 -2.38 -4.04 4.45
C LEU A 17 -1.67 -3.95 3.10
N VAL A 18 -2.47 -3.95 2.04
CA VAL A 18 -2.06 -3.54 0.70
C VAL A 18 -2.65 -2.15 0.48
N VAL A 19 -1.81 -1.18 0.14
CA VAL A 19 -2.20 0.18 -0.18
C VAL A 19 -1.79 0.46 -1.62
N CYS A 20 -2.74 0.88 -2.46
CA CYS A 20 -2.44 1.43 -3.77
C CYS A 20 -2.54 2.96 -3.68
N HIS A 21 -1.48 3.64 -4.10
CA HIS A 21 -1.41 5.09 -4.07
C HIS A 21 -0.82 5.66 -5.36
N CYS A 22 -1.08 6.93 -5.60
CA CYS A 22 -0.31 7.72 -6.56
C CYS A 22 0.42 8.84 -5.82
N GLU A 23 1.60 9.16 -6.33
CA GLU A 23 2.45 10.23 -5.82
C GLU A 23 2.35 11.42 -6.77
N ARG A 24 2.21 12.62 -6.22
CA ARG A 24 2.15 13.89 -6.95
C ARG A 24 3.11 14.89 -6.33
N GLN A 25 3.39 15.97 -7.06
CA GLN A 25 4.30 17.03 -6.62
C GLN A 25 5.65 16.47 -6.15
N SER A 26 6.25 15.59 -6.95
CA SER A 26 7.53 14.94 -6.65
C SER A 26 7.55 14.19 -5.31
N GLY A 27 6.45 13.52 -4.95
CA GLY A 27 6.34 12.72 -3.72
C GLY A 27 5.79 13.48 -2.51
N ASN A 28 5.57 14.79 -2.61
CA ASN A 28 5.04 15.59 -1.49
C ASN A 28 3.56 15.31 -1.19
N VAL A 29 2.82 14.79 -2.18
CA VAL A 29 1.40 14.48 -2.02
C VAL A 29 1.17 13.03 -2.39
N ILE A 30 0.70 12.25 -1.41
CA ILE A 30 0.27 10.86 -1.60
C ILE A 30 -1.25 10.83 -1.60
N ARG A 31 -1.86 10.40 -2.71
CA ARG A 31 -3.29 10.11 -2.77
C ARG A 31 -3.48 8.61 -2.64
N ILE A 32 -4.15 8.19 -1.57
CA ILE A 32 -4.58 6.80 -1.41
C ILE A 32 -5.73 6.54 -2.37
N ILE A 33 -5.57 5.51 -3.21
CA ILE A 33 -6.58 5.05 -4.16
C ILE A 33 -7.38 3.92 -3.53
N SER A 34 -6.69 2.97 -2.90
CA SER A 34 -7.32 1.88 -2.16
C SER A 34 -6.45 1.42 -1.01
N ALA A 35 -7.08 1.00 0.09
CA ALA A 35 -6.42 0.38 1.23
C ALA A 35 -7.28 -0.80 1.69
N ARG A 36 -6.70 -1.99 1.72
CA ARG A 36 -7.39 -3.20 2.17
C ARG A 36 -6.47 -4.14 2.93
N LYS A 37 -7.06 -5.09 3.65
CA LYS A 37 -6.29 -6.20 4.24
C LYS A 37 -5.62 -7.02 3.14
N ALA A 38 -4.37 -7.40 3.37
CA ALA A 38 -3.68 -8.34 2.50
C ALA A 38 -4.32 -9.73 2.59
N THR A 39 -4.53 -10.35 1.43
CA THR A 39 -4.93 -11.74 1.31
C THR A 39 -3.81 -12.67 1.80
N ARG A 40 -4.13 -13.94 2.06
CA ARG A 40 -3.13 -14.92 2.54
C ARG A 40 -1.95 -15.06 1.57
N SER A 41 -2.19 -14.97 0.27
CA SER A 41 -1.14 -15.02 -0.76
C SER A 41 -0.28 -13.77 -0.75
N GLU A 42 -0.88 -12.59 -0.63
CA GLU A 42 -0.14 -11.31 -0.62
C GLU A 42 0.75 -11.15 0.61
N ARG A 43 0.34 -11.70 1.76
CA ARG A 43 1.16 -11.70 2.97
C ARG A 43 2.51 -12.40 2.79
N LYS A 44 2.63 -13.34 1.85
CA LYS A 44 3.90 -14.02 1.57
C LYS A 44 4.97 -13.08 1.01
N TYR A 45 4.57 -11.98 0.39
CA TYR A 45 5.49 -10.96 -0.14
C TYR A 45 5.87 -9.93 0.93
N TYR A 46 5.22 -9.96 2.10
CA TYR A 46 5.61 -9.14 3.23
C TYR A 46 6.75 -9.83 3.97
N GLY A 47 7.99 -9.50 3.59
CA GLY A 47 9.22 -10.08 4.15
C GLY A 47 9.71 -9.38 5.43
N GLY A 48 8.79 -8.93 6.28
CA GLY A 48 9.13 -8.36 7.59
C GLY A 48 9.78 -9.36 8.53
#